data_AF-A0A7C2ZMX0-F1
#
_entry.id   AF-A0A7C2ZMX0-F1
#
_cell.length_a   1.000
_cell.length_b   1.000
_cell.length_c   1.000
_cell.angle_alpha   90.00
_cell.angle_beta   90.00
_cell.angle_gamma   90.00
#
_symmetry.space_group_name_H-M   'P 1'
#
loop_
_entity.id
_entity.type
_entity.pdbx_description
1 polymer ?
#
loop_
_entity_poly.entity_id
_entity_poly.type
_entity_poly.pdbx_seq_one_letter_code
_entity_poly.pdbx_strand_id
1 'polypeptide(L)' 'MLLPLQFIMGVTYLVIALWCIVAIILAVWVYRDAEERGMEGALWLIIVLLTGIIGLIIYLIVRE' A
#
# COMPACT_ATOMS: atom_id res chain seq x y z
N MET A 1 36.84 0.60 1.03
CA MET A 1 35.92 -0.38 1.67
C MET A 1 34.47 0.14 1.83
N LEU A 2 34.20 1.45 1.71
CA LEU A 2 32.85 2.05 1.90
C LEU A 2 31.95 2.06 0.64
N LEU A 3 32.54 1.93 -0.56
CA LEU A 3 31.82 1.89 -1.83
C LEU A 3 30.68 0.84 -1.90
N PRO A 4 30.87 -0.42 -1.46
CA PRO A 4 29.78 -1.41 -1.48
C PRO A 4 28.64 -1.05 -0.52
N LEU A 5 28.93 -0.41 0.62
CA LEU A 5 27.91 -0.01 1.59
C LEU A 5 27.02 1.11 1.04
N GLN A 6 27.61 2.10 0.37
CA GLN A 6 26.85 3.19 -0.27
C GLN A 6 25.91 2.67 -1.35
N PHE A 7 26.36 1.70 -2.16
CA PHE A 7 25.53 1.07 -3.17
C PHE A 7 24.34 0.33 -2.57
N ILE A 8 24.56 -0.48 -1.52
CA ILE A 8 23.48 -1.21 -0.82
C ILE A 8 22.45 -0.25 -0.25
N MET A 9 22.89 0.83 0.41
CA MET A 9 21.98 1.86 0.94
C MET A 9 21.15 2.50 -0.18
N GLY A 10 21.77 2.86 -1.30
CA GLY A 10 21.07 3.42 -2.47
C GLY A 10 19.97 2.51 -3.01
N VAL A 11 20.28 1.22 -3.20
CA VAL A 11 19.29 0.22 -3.64
C VAL A 11 18.16 0.08 -2.62
N THR A 12 18.49 0.08 -1.33
CA THR A 12 17.50 -0.06 -0.25
C THR A 12 16.50 1.10 -0.26
N TYR A 13 16.97 2.34 -0.38
CA TYR A 13 16.08 3.51 -0.49
C TYR A 13 15.20 3.46 -1.74
N LEU A 14 15.73 3.00 -2.87
CA LEU A 14 14.97 2.86 -4.11
C LEU A 14 13.85 1.83 -3.97
N VAL A 15 14.14 0.68 -3.35
CA VAL A 15 13.13 -0.37 -3.09
C VAL A 15 12.03 0.14 -2.16
N ILE A 16 12.38 0.85 -1.08
CA ILE A 16 11.41 1.45 -0.16
C ILE A 16 10.54 2.48 -0.88
N ALA A 17 11.13 3.35 -1.70
CA ALA A 17 10.39 4.35 -2.46
C ALA A 17 9.39 3.70 -3.43
N LEU A 18 9.80 2.66 -4.16
CA LEU A 18 8.91 1.90 -5.04
C LEU A 18 7.78 1.22 -4.26
N TRP A 19 8.09 0.64 -3.10
CA TRP A 19 7.08 0.04 -2.23
C TRP A 19 6.05 1.06 -1.75
N CYS A 20 6.48 2.25 -1.34
CA CYS A 20 5.58 3.34 -0.93
C CYS A 20 4.67 3.79 -2.08
N ILE A 21 5.20 3.90 -3.30
CA ILE A 21 4.39 4.27 -4.48
C ILE A 21 3.30 3.24 -4.72
N VAL A 22 3.64 1.94 -4.71
CA VAL A 22 2.68 0.85 -4.88
C VAL A 22 1.62 0.87 -3.77
N ALA A 23 2.03 1.07 -2.51
CA ALA A 23 1.11 1.15 -1.38
C ALA A 23 0.11 2.32 -1.52
N ILE A 24 0.57 3.49 -1.97
CA ILE A 24 -0.31 4.66 -2.20
C ILE A 24 -1.29 4.37 -3.34
N ILE A 25 -0.83 3.80 -4.45
CA ILE A 25 -1.71 3.45 -5.58
C ILE A 25 -2.80 2.47 -5.13
N LEU A 26 -2.43 1.43 -4.36
CA LEU A 26 -3.38 0.46 -3.82
C LEU A 26 -4.36 1.11 -2.84
N ALA A 27 -3.89 1.99 -1.96
CA ALA A 27 -4.76 2.71 -1.02
C ALA A 27 -5.81 3.57 -1.76
N VAL A 28 -5.39 4.34 -2.76
CA VAL A 28 -6.30 5.13 -3.59
C VAL A 28 -7.29 4.24 -4.35
N TRP A 29 -6.83 3.11 -4.86
CA TRP A 29 -7.68 2.14 -5.54
C TRP A 29 -8.74 1.53 -4.61
N VAL A 30 -8.35 1.09 -3.41
CA VAL A 30 -9.28 0.56 -2.39
C VAL A 30 -10.35 1.59 -2.04
N TYR A 31 -9.96 2.84 -1.82
CA TYR A 31 -10.91 3.92 -1.54
C TYR A 31 -11.96 4.05 -2.66
N ARG A 32 -11.51 4.11 -3.93
CA ARG A 32 -12.40 4.26 -5.07
C ARG A 32 -13.29 3.03 -5.32
N ASP A 33 -12.72 1.84 -5.29
CA ASP A 33 -13.46 0.58 -5.47
C ASP A 33 -14.49 0.39 -4.34
N ALA A 34 -14.22 0.89 -3.12
CA ALA A 34 -15.17 0.85 -2.02
C ALA A 34 -16.36 1.80 -2.23
N GLU A 35 -16.09 3.05 -2.60
CA GLU A 35 -17.14 4.04 -2.90
C GLU A 35 -18.02 3.60 -4.09
N GLU A 36 -17.42 3.03 -5.14
CA GLU A 36 -18.15 2.50 -6.31
C GLU A 36 -19.10 1.35 -5.94
N ARG A 37 -18.82 0.63 -4.84
CA ARG A 37 -19.65 -0.45 -4.30
C ARG A 37 -20.62 0.01 -3.21
N GLY A 38 -20.72 1.31 -2.95
CA GLY A 38 -21.57 1.85 -1.88
C GLY A 38 -21.09 1.52 -0.47
N MET A 39 -19.82 1.13 -0.31
CA MET A 39 -19.16 0.97 0.99
C MET A 39 -18.50 2.29 1.39
N GLU A 40 -18.29 2.48 2.69
CA GLU A 40 -17.54 3.63 3.22
C GLU A 40 -16.06 3.54 2.84
N GLY A 41 -15.66 4.25 1.78
CA GLY A 41 -14.31 4.16 1.23
C GLY A 41 -13.24 4.69 2.19
N ALA A 42 -13.56 5.72 2.97
CA ALA A 42 -12.66 6.25 4.00
C ALA A 42 -12.35 5.21 5.09
N LEU A 43 -13.33 4.39 5.49
CA LEU A 43 -13.12 3.32 6.48
C LEU A 43 -12.20 2.24 5.93
N TRP A 44 -12.45 1.77 4.70
CA TRP A 44 -11.62 0.76 4.06
C TRP A 44 -10.20 1.24 3.79
N LEU A 45 -10.03 2.50 3.38
CA LEU A 45 -8.73 3.14 3.24
C LEU A 45 -7.94 3.10 4.56
N ILE A 46 -8.56 3.50 5.68
CA ILE A 46 -7.90 3.51 7.00
C ILE A 46 -7.51 2.09 7.41
N ILE A 47 -8.38 1.09 7.22
CA ILE A 47 -8.08 -0.31 7.52
C ILE A 47 -6.85 -0.78 6.75
N VAL A 48 -6.80 -0.54 5.43
CA VAL A 48 -5.68 -0.94 4.58
C VAL A 48 -4.39 -0.21 4.93
N LEU A 49 -4.45 1.08 5.30
CA LEU A 49 -3.27 1.84 5.72
C LEU A 49 -2.69 1.35 7.06
N LEU A 50 -3.54 0.98 8.02
CA LEU A 50 -3.09 0.54 9.35
C LEU A 50 -2.62 -0.91 9.39
N THR A 51 -3.23 -1.78 8.59
CA THR A 51 -2.98 -3.23 8.62
C THR A 51 -2.21 -3.73 7.40
N GLY A 52 -1.97 -2.86 6.41
CA GLY A 52 -1.21 -3.15 5.20
C GLY A 52 -1.85 -4.25 4.35
N ILE A 53 -1.03 -5.23 3.97
CA ILE A 53 -1.43 -6.35 3.11
C ILE A 53 -2.60 -7.14 3.73
N ILE A 54 -2.66 -7.26 5.06
CA ILE A 54 -3.73 -8.00 5.75
C ILE A 54 -5.09 -7.31 5.51
N GLY A 55 -5.16 -5.99 5.70
CA GLY A 55 -6.37 -5.22 5.42
C GLY A 55 -6.76 -5.27 3.96
N LEU A 56 -5.78 -5.25 3.06
CA LEU A 56 -6.04 -5.40 1.63
C LEU A 56 -6.67 -6.77 1.32
N ILE A 57 -6.15 -7.86 1.89
CA ILE A 57 -6.72 -9.20 1.71
C ILE A 57 -8.16 -9.25 2.25
N ILE A 58 -8.41 -8.71 3.44
CA ILE A 58 -9.75 -8.66 4.04
C ILE A 58 -10.70 -7.87 3.12
N TYR A 59 -10.27 -6.70 2.66
CA TYR A 59 -11.04 -5.89 1.72
C TYR A 59 -11.41 -6.68 0.46
N LEU A 60 -10.44 -7.36 -0.16
CA LEU A 60 -10.64 -8.16 -1.37
C LEU A 60 -11.65 -9.30 -1.20
N ILE A 61 -11.78 -9.85 0.01
CA ILE A 61 -12.74 -10.89 0.36
C ILE A 61 -14.13 -10.30 0.60
N VAL A 62 -14.22 -9.14 1.26
CA VAL A 62 -15.51 -8.55 1.67
C VAL A 62 -16.18 -7.74 0.56
N ARG A 63 -15.42 -7.23 -0.42
CA ARG A 63 -15.89 -6.31 -1.47
C ARG A 63 -16.85 -6.90 -2.53
N GLU A 64 -17.63 -7.93 -2.19
CA GLU A 64 -18.66 -8.49 -3.08
C GLU A 64 -19.74 -7.47 -3.44
#